data_AF-A0A4Q9HP14-F1
#
_entry.id   AF-A0A4Q9HP14-F1
#
_cell.length_a   1.000
_cell.length_b   1.000
_cell.length_c   1.000
_cell.angle_alpha   90.00
_cell.angle_beta   90.00
_cell.angle_gamma   90.00
#
_symmetry.space_group_name_H-M   'P 1'
#
loop_
_entity.id
_entity.type
_entity.pdbx_description
1 polymer ?
#
loop_
_entity_poly.entity_id
_entity_poly.type
_entity_poly.pdbx_seq_one_letter_code
_entity_poly.pdbx_strand_id
1 'polypeptide(L)'
;MTREQLAAECERLGATGLTYAAIVSIESGRRKPDGSRRREVTVDELLVLGLALAVPPLLLVLPLGSEQQVPTVPDRDPRDPYTVWKWWTGEETPTLGGPIDGRYVPETQPIGEDGPKWSAAWAESAYPASLYPEFERRRQAVHRAYLRAEAADKRRTDKKGHTEAWTDYTQRLEELAYHIEGMARAGLQIPELRPDLIEDMQGLDILTDPTIIHPRGTE
;
A
#
# COMPACT_ATOMS: atom_id res chain seq x y z
N MET A 1 -8.49 -19.28 -18.38
CA MET A 1 -9.86 -19.18 -17.87
C MET A 1 -10.76 -18.70 -19.01
N THR A 2 -11.90 -19.33 -19.26
CA THR A 2 -12.91 -18.81 -20.21
C THR A 2 -13.80 -17.76 -19.54
N ARG A 3 -14.61 -17.03 -20.32
CA ARG A 3 -15.54 -16.02 -19.75
C ARG A 3 -16.62 -16.65 -18.88
N GLU A 4 -17.09 -17.84 -19.22
CA GLU A 4 -18.05 -18.61 -18.43
C GLU A 4 -17.44 -19.04 -17.10
N GLN A 5 -16.18 -19.50 -17.13
CA GLN A 5 -15.44 -19.84 -15.91
C GLN A 5 -15.21 -18.61 -15.03
N LEU A 6 -14.87 -17.46 -15.63
CA LEU A 6 -14.70 -16.20 -14.91
C LEU A 6 -16.01 -15.74 -14.27
N ALA A 7 -17.13 -15.79 -15.00
CA ALA A 7 -18.45 -15.44 -14.46
C ALA A 7 -18.83 -16.32 -13.26
N ALA A 8 -18.61 -17.63 -13.36
CA ALA A 8 -18.89 -18.57 -12.27
C ALA A 8 -18.00 -18.29 -11.04
N GLU A 9 -16.73 -17.92 -11.24
CA GLU A 9 -15.84 -17.57 -10.15
C GLU A 9 -16.21 -16.23 -9.49
N CYS A 10 -16.61 -15.23 -10.29
CA CYS A 10 -17.15 -13.98 -9.76
C CYS A 10 -18.44 -14.20 -8.95
N GLU A 11 -19.33 -15.08 -9.41
CA GLU A 11 -20.54 -15.48 -8.67
C GLU A 11 -20.19 -16.16 -7.34
N ARG A 12 -19.20 -17.06 -7.33
CA ARG A 12 -18.69 -17.72 -6.11
C ARG A 12 -18.15 -16.71 -5.09
N LEU A 13 -17.59 -15.60 -5.55
CA LEU A 13 -17.09 -14.49 -4.72
C LEU A 13 -18.20 -13.49 -4.33
N GLY A 14 -19.46 -13.74 -4.71
CA GLY A 14 -20.61 -12.92 -4.36
C GLY A 14 -20.99 -11.84 -5.38
N ALA A 15 -20.24 -11.69 -6.48
CA ALA A 15 -20.52 -10.70 -7.52
C ALA A 15 -21.43 -11.27 -8.61
N THR A 16 -22.70 -11.52 -8.27
CA THR A 16 -23.71 -12.08 -9.18
C THR A 16 -23.99 -11.18 -10.41
N GLY A 17 -23.66 -9.89 -10.33
CA GLY A 17 -23.75 -8.93 -11.45
C GLY A 17 -22.70 -9.10 -12.54
N LEU A 18 -21.54 -9.72 -12.22
CA LEU A 18 -20.45 -9.98 -13.17
C LEU A 18 -20.72 -11.24 -14.02
N THR A 19 -21.88 -11.24 -14.66
CA THR A 19 -22.31 -12.31 -15.57
C THR A 19 -21.42 -12.40 -16.81
N TYR A 20 -21.52 -13.51 -17.55
CA TYR A 20 -20.87 -13.66 -18.86
C TYR A 20 -21.11 -12.45 -19.78
N ALA A 21 -22.36 -11.97 -19.86
CA ALA A 21 -22.73 -10.83 -20.71
C ALA A 21 -22.09 -9.51 -20.24
N ALA A 22 -21.96 -9.34 -18.92
CA ALA A 22 -21.26 -8.18 -18.33
C ALA A 22 -19.76 -8.23 -18.67
N ILE A 23 -19.11 -9.39 -18.50
CA ILE A 23 -17.70 -9.59 -18.87
C ILE A 23 -17.46 -9.33 -20.35
N VAL A 24 -18.31 -9.87 -21.24
CA VAL A 24 -18.24 -9.58 -22.68
C VAL A 24 -18.38 -8.07 -22.95
N SER A 25 -19.26 -7.38 -22.24
CA SER A 25 -19.46 -5.93 -22.38
C SER A 25 -18.26 -5.12 -21.88
N ILE A 26 -17.60 -5.55 -20.81
CA ILE A 26 -16.38 -4.93 -20.29
C ILE A 26 -15.23 -5.09 -21.29
N GLU A 27 -15.01 -6.31 -21.81
CA GLU A 27 -13.91 -6.59 -22.73
C GLU A 27 -14.10 -5.94 -24.11
N SER A 28 -15.32 -6.04 -24.67
CA SER A 28 -15.62 -5.47 -25.98
C SER A 28 -15.89 -3.96 -25.91
N GLY A 29 -16.26 -3.45 -24.73
CA GLY A 29 -16.72 -2.08 -24.52
C GLY A 29 -18.13 -1.86 -25.04
N ARG A 30 -19.03 -1.41 -24.16
CA ARG A 30 -20.43 -1.09 -24.49
C ARG A 30 -20.46 0.14 -25.39
N ARG A 31 -21.11 0.05 -26.55
CA ARG A 31 -21.31 1.21 -27.44
C ARG A 31 -22.26 2.21 -26.77
N LYS A 32 -21.82 3.46 -26.70
CA LYS A 32 -22.67 4.61 -26.39
C LYS A 32 -23.38 5.13 -27.66
N PRO A 33 -24.45 5.92 -27.53
CA PRO A 33 -25.13 6.55 -28.67
C PRO A 33 -24.22 7.45 -29.51
N ASP A 34 -23.17 8.01 -28.91
CA ASP A 34 -22.15 8.85 -29.57
C ASP A 34 -21.09 8.03 -30.35
N GLY A 35 -21.21 6.70 -30.39
CA GLY A 35 -20.28 5.80 -31.05
C GLY A 35 -19.02 5.44 -30.24
N SER A 36 -18.80 6.09 -29.09
CA SER A 36 -17.71 5.73 -28.18
C SER A 36 -17.98 4.40 -27.47
N ARG A 37 -16.91 3.74 -27.00
CA ARG A 37 -17.02 2.50 -26.21
C ARG A 37 -16.72 2.79 -24.74
N ARG A 38 -17.62 2.40 -23.84
CA ARG A 38 -17.43 2.52 -22.39
C ARG A 38 -17.01 1.17 -21.82
N ARG A 39 -15.92 1.15 -21.06
CA ARG A 39 -15.42 -0.01 -20.31
C ARG A 39 -15.35 0.37 -18.84
N GLU A 40 -16.52 0.54 -18.24
CA GLU A 40 -16.57 0.84 -16.82
C GLU A 40 -16.56 -0.44 -16.01
N VAL A 41 -15.75 -0.38 -14.96
CA VAL A 41 -15.64 -1.37 -13.92
C VAL A 41 -15.64 -0.56 -12.63
N THR A 42 -16.59 -0.86 -11.76
CA THR A 42 -16.64 -0.28 -10.41
C THR A 42 -15.46 -0.79 -9.57
N VAL A 43 -15.14 -0.14 -8.45
CA VAL A 43 -13.98 -0.50 -7.62
C VAL A 43 -14.14 -1.89 -7.00
N ASP A 44 -15.35 -2.25 -6.59
CA ASP A 44 -15.69 -3.57 -6.08
C ASP A 44 -15.63 -4.65 -7.17
N GLU A 45 -16.13 -4.36 -8.38
CA GLU A 45 -15.95 -5.27 -9.52
C GLU A 45 -14.47 -5.49 -9.85
N LEU A 46 -13.64 -4.45 -9.80
CA LEU A 46 -12.20 -4.55 -10.05
C LEU A 46 -11.51 -5.47 -9.02
N LEU A 47 -11.88 -5.35 -7.74
CA LEU A 47 -11.39 -6.23 -6.68
C LEU A 47 -11.79 -7.69 -6.93
N VAL A 48 -13.06 -7.93 -7.24
CA VAL A 48 -13.56 -9.28 -7.51
C VAL A 48 -12.90 -9.89 -8.75
N LEU A 49 -12.75 -9.12 -9.83
CA LEU A 49 -12.04 -9.55 -11.03
C LEU A 49 -10.58 -9.91 -10.72
N GLY A 50 -9.89 -9.11 -9.90
CA GLY A 50 -8.52 -9.41 -9.46
C GLY A 50 -8.43 -10.74 -8.71
N LEU A 51 -9.32 -10.95 -7.73
CA LEU A 51 -9.36 -12.20 -6.98
C LEU A 51 -9.72 -13.40 -7.86
N ALA A 52 -10.75 -13.29 -8.71
CA ALA A 52 -11.19 -14.35 -9.61
C ALA A 52 -10.10 -14.75 -10.61
N LEU A 53 -9.34 -13.77 -11.13
CA LEU A 53 -8.24 -14.00 -12.07
C LEU A 53 -6.92 -14.37 -11.39
N ALA A 54 -6.85 -14.34 -10.06
CA ALA A 54 -5.61 -14.44 -9.29
C ALA A 54 -4.55 -13.41 -9.72
N VAL A 55 -5.00 -12.18 -10.03
CA VAL A 55 -4.15 -11.04 -10.39
C VAL A 55 -4.38 -9.91 -9.38
N PRO A 56 -3.33 -9.35 -8.77
CA PRO A 56 -3.47 -8.16 -7.93
C PRO A 56 -4.28 -7.05 -8.65
N PRO A 57 -5.31 -6.46 -8.04
CA PRO A 57 -6.18 -5.50 -8.73
C PRO A 57 -5.44 -4.33 -9.39
N LEU A 58 -4.37 -3.84 -8.77
CA LEU A 58 -3.53 -2.79 -9.36
C LEU A 58 -2.85 -3.22 -10.67
N LEU A 59 -2.51 -4.50 -10.83
CA LEU A 59 -1.92 -5.02 -12.07
C LEU A 59 -2.95 -5.19 -13.20
N LEU A 60 -4.25 -5.23 -12.89
CA LEU A 60 -5.30 -5.15 -13.91
C LEU A 60 -5.43 -3.73 -14.48
N VAL A 61 -5.07 -2.71 -13.70
CA VAL A 61 -5.11 -1.30 -14.12
C VAL A 61 -3.78 -0.85 -14.72
N LEU A 62 -2.67 -1.28 -14.11
CA LEU A 62 -1.30 -0.90 -14.44
C LEU A 62 -0.50 -2.14 -14.82
N PRO A 63 -0.54 -2.57 -16.09
CA PRO A 63 0.11 -3.79 -16.57
C PRO A 63 1.64 -3.65 -16.63
N LEU A 64 2.28 -3.72 -15.46
CA LEU A 64 3.74 -3.66 -15.31
C LEU A 64 4.42 -4.77 -16.13
N GLY A 65 5.32 -4.38 -17.03
CA GLY A 65 6.16 -5.31 -17.79
C GLY A 65 5.53 -5.93 -19.03
N SER A 66 4.23 -5.72 -19.29
CA SER A 66 3.58 -6.17 -20.54
C SER A 66 3.23 -5.04 -21.49
N GLU A 67 3.10 -3.81 -21.00
CA GLU A 67 2.87 -2.62 -21.82
C GLU A 67 4.03 -1.63 -21.68
N GLN A 68 4.35 -0.90 -22.75
CA GLN A 68 5.37 0.16 -22.72
C GLN A 68 4.81 1.48 -22.19
N GLN A 69 3.51 1.71 -22.39
CA GLN A 69 2.82 2.92 -21.97
C GLN A 69 1.39 2.60 -21.54
N VAL A 70 0.90 3.34 -20.56
CA VAL A 70 -0.48 3.32 -20.10
C VAL A 70 -1.09 4.72 -20.19
N PRO A 71 -2.39 4.82 -20.48
CA PRO A 71 -3.11 6.07 -20.36
C PRO A 71 -3.02 6.63 -18.94
N THR A 72 -3.03 7.97 -18.81
CA THR A 72 -3.07 8.65 -17.52
C THR A 72 -4.43 9.34 -17.33
N VAL A 73 -4.46 10.63 -16.98
CA VAL A 73 -5.68 11.42 -16.98
C VAL A 73 -6.04 11.82 -18.42
N PRO A 74 -7.31 12.16 -18.72
CA PRO A 74 -7.71 12.63 -20.04
C PRO A 74 -6.84 13.79 -20.54
N ASP A 75 -6.60 13.83 -21.85
CA ASP A 75 -5.84 14.87 -22.56
C ASP A 75 -4.36 15.02 -22.12
N ARG A 76 -3.80 14.01 -21.46
CA ARG A 76 -2.38 13.96 -21.11
C ARG A 76 -1.67 12.80 -21.79
N ASP A 77 -0.37 13.00 -21.99
CA ASP A 77 0.50 12.00 -22.58
C ASP A 77 0.48 10.69 -21.77
N PRO A 78 0.49 9.54 -22.45
CA PRO A 78 0.74 8.25 -21.82
C PRO A 78 2.07 8.24 -21.05
N ARG A 79 2.17 7.34 -20.08
CA ARG A 79 3.37 7.18 -19.24
C ARG A 79 3.78 5.72 -19.17
N ASP A 80 5.04 5.50 -18.85
CA ASP A 80 5.53 4.18 -18.46
C ASP A 80 4.67 3.65 -17.27
N PRO A 81 4.27 2.36 -17.28
CA PRO A 81 3.43 1.78 -16.23
C PRO A 81 4.00 1.90 -14.82
N TYR A 82 5.33 1.80 -14.65
CA TYR A 82 5.98 1.92 -13.34
C TYR A 82 5.98 3.36 -12.81
N THR A 83 6.04 4.34 -13.71
CA THR A 83 5.86 5.75 -13.36
C THR A 83 4.46 5.98 -12.79
N VAL A 84 3.42 5.46 -13.44
CA VAL A 84 2.03 5.59 -12.95
C VAL A 84 1.80 4.76 -11.69
N TRP A 85 2.46 3.61 -11.56
CA TRP A 85 2.43 2.80 -10.33
C TRP A 85 2.85 3.62 -9.11
N LYS A 86 4.00 4.31 -9.19
CA LYS A 86 4.50 5.17 -8.10
C LYS A 86 3.53 6.29 -7.75
N TRP A 87 2.73 6.75 -8.70
CA TRP A 87 1.65 7.71 -8.43
C TRP A 87 0.54 7.04 -7.63
N TRP A 88 0.05 5.89 -8.07
CA TRP A 88 -1.03 5.17 -7.40
C TRP A 88 -0.69 4.71 -5.98
N THR A 89 0.58 4.42 -5.71
CA THR A 89 1.06 4.07 -4.37
C THR A 89 1.49 5.28 -3.53
N GLY A 90 1.45 6.49 -4.09
CA GLY A 90 1.86 7.73 -3.41
C GLY A 90 3.37 7.89 -3.24
N GLU A 91 4.18 7.03 -3.86
CA GLU A 91 5.65 7.08 -3.82
C GLU A 91 6.21 8.32 -4.55
N GLU A 92 5.53 8.77 -5.62
CA GLU A 92 5.92 9.97 -6.36
C GLU A 92 4.71 10.86 -6.68
N THR A 93 4.97 12.16 -6.79
CA THR A 93 4.01 13.16 -7.28
C THR A 93 3.82 13.02 -8.80
N PRO A 94 2.58 12.94 -9.31
CA PRO A 94 2.31 12.97 -10.74
C PRO A 94 2.95 14.09 -11.54
N THR A 95 3.55 13.71 -12.67
CA THR A 95 4.18 14.62 -13.64
C THR A 95 3.34 14.71 -14.92
N LEU A 96 2.32 15.57 -14.86
CA LEU A 96 1.34 15.76 -15.93
C LEU A 96 1.74 16.84 -16.96
N GLY A 97 2.68 17.72 -16.59
CA GLY A 97 3.17 18.78 -17.47
C GLY A 97 4.34 18.34 -18.34
N GLY A 98 4.50 18.99 -19.50
CA GLY A 98 5.54 18.69 -20.49
C GLY A 98 5.08 17.77 -21.62
N PRO A 99 6.01 17.20 -22.40
CA PRO A 99 7.45 17.25 -22.17
C PRO A 99 8.05 18.65 -22.45
N ILE A 100 8.88 19.15 -21.54
CA ILE A 100 9.75 20.34 -21.73
C ILE A 100 11.19 19.81 -21.77
N ASP A 101 11.88 19.98 -22.89
CA ASP A 101 13.23 19.42 -23.12
C ASP A 101 13.33 17.91 -22.82
N GLY A 102 12.27 17.17 -23.18
CA GLY A 102 12.19 15.71 -22.96
C GLY A 102 11.91 15.30 -21.51
N ARG A 103 11.57 16.24 -20.62
CA ARG A 103 11.25 15.98 -19.22
C ARG A 103 9.80 16.31 -18.90
N TYR A 104 9.17 15.44 -18.13
CA TYR A 104 7.87 15.70 -17.54
C TYR A 104 8.04 16.37 -16.18
N VAL A 105 7.16 17.32 -15.87
CA VAL A 105 7.23 18.14 -14.66
C VAL A 105 5.96 17.98 -13.82
N PRO A 106 6.07 18.09 -12.48
CA PRO A 106 4.90 18.10 -11.61
C PRO A 106 3.95 19.25 -11.96
N GLU A 107 2.67 19.09 -11.63
CA GLU A 107 1.73 20.22 -11.69
C GLU A 107 2.15 21.28 -10.68
N THR A 108 2.24 22.53 -11.16
CA THR A 108 2.67 23.68 -10.36
C THR A 108 1.50 24.57 -9.96
N GLN A 109 0.36 24.40 -10.61
CA GLN A 109 -0.86 25.12 -10.27
C GLN A 109 -1.37 24.71 -8.88
N PRO A 110 -1.94 25.66 -8.11
CA PRO A 110 -2.65 25.34 -6.88
C PRO A 110 -3.94 24.56 -7.17
N ILE A 111 -4.44 23.85 -6.16
CA ILE A 111 -5.76 23.22 -6.21
C ILE A 111 -6.82 24.30 -5.98
N GLY A 112 -7.46 24.78 -7.05
CA GLY A 112 -8.35 25.94 -6.98
C GLY A 112 -7.58 27.26 -6.87
N GLU A 113 -8.29 28.39 -6.78
CA GLU A 113 -7.66 29.73 -6.83
C GLU A 113 -6.73 30.01 -5.63
N ASP A 114 -7.14 29.60 -4.42
CA ASP A 114 -6.43 29.88 -3.16
C ASP A 114 -5.95 28.62 -2.42
N GLY A 115 -5.96 27.45 -3.08
CA GLY A 115 -5.61 26.19 -2.41
C GLY A 115 -4.11 25.89 -2.34
N PRO A 116 -3.75 24.79 -1.67
CA PRO A 116 -2.36 24.36 -1.60
C PRO A 116 -1.81 24.05 -2.99
N LYS A 117 -0.48 24.15 -3.13
CA LYS A 117 0.22 23.62 -4.30
C LYS A 117 -0.08 22.14 -4.43
N TRP A 118 -0.33 21.69 -5.66
CA TRP A 118 -0.69 20.31 -5.95
C TRP A 118 0.28 19.29 -5.35
N SER A 119 1.59 19.55 -5.46
CA SER A 119 2.64 18.70 -4.88
C SER A 119 2.60 18.61 -3.35
N ALA A 120 2.25 19.69 -2.65
CA ALA A 120 2.14 19.71 -1.20
C ALA A 120 0.91 18.91 -0.74
N ALA A 121 -0.24 19.15 -1.37
CA ALA A 121 -1.47 18.41 -1.08
C ALA A 121 -1.33 16.90 -1.37
N TRP A 122 -0.63 16.55 -2.46
CA TRP A 122 -0.31 15.17 -2.79
C TRP A 122 0.58 14.52 -1.74
N ALA A 123 1.68 15.18 -1.35
CA ALA A 123 2.60 14.67 -0.35
C ALA A 123 1.90 14.43 1.01
N GLU A 124 1.06 15.38 1.43
CA GLU A 124 0.24 15.25 2.64
C GLU A 124 -0.71 14.05 2.55
N SER A 125 -1.42 13.91 1.42
CA SER A 125 -2.38 12.81 1.20
C SER A 125 -1.71 11.44 1.08
N ALA A 126 -0.50 11.37 0.51
CA ALA A 126 0.28 10.15 0.33
C ALA A 126 1.03 9.73 1.60
N TYR A 127 1.26 10.65 2.53
CA TYR A 127 2.05 10.40 3.74
C TYR A 127 1.56 9.18 4.54
N PRO A 128 0.25 9.01 4.81
CA PRO A 128 -0.29 7.78 5.39
C PRO A 128 0.18 6.48 4.74
N ALA A 129 0.11 6.39 3.41
CA ALA A 129 0.47 5.19 2.67
C ALA A 129 1.97 4.87 2.78
N SER A 130 2.81 5.90 2.88
CA SER A 130 4.26 5.75 3.03
C SER A 130 4.67 5.11 4.38
N LEU A 131 3.82 5.21 5.41
CA LEU A 131 4.16 4.74 6.75
C LEU A 131 3.96 3.23 6.94
N TYR A 132 3.04 2.60 6.20
CA TYR A 132 2.76 1.16 6.37
C TYR A 132 3.90 0.23 5.95
N PRO A 133 4.57 0.42 4.78
CA PRO A 133 5.71 -0.42 4.40
C PRO A 133 6.87 -0.32 5.40
N GLU A 134 7.12 0.88 5.94
CA GLU A 134 8.18 1.08 6.93
C GLU A 134 7.82 0.45 8.29
N PHE A 135 6.56 0.53 8.70
CA PHE A 135 6.05 -0.18 9.88
C PHE A 135 6.32 -1.68 9.77
N GLU A 136 5.96 -2.30 8.64
CA GLU A 136 6.15 -3.74 8.44
C GLU A 136 7.64 -4.12 8.41
N ARG A 137 8.50 -3.32 7.76
CA ARG A 137 9.94 -3.52 7.77
C ARG A 137 10.53 -3.50 9.18
N ARG A 138 10.12 -2.52 10.00
CA ARG A 138 10.58 -2.37 11.39
C ARG A 138 10.07 -3.52 12.26
N ARG A 139 8.80 -3.90 12.13
CA ARG A 139 8.20 -5.06 12.82
C ARG A 139 8.97 -6.35 12.52
N GLN A 140 9.33 -6.58 11.25
CA GLN A 140 10.15 -7.73 10.87
C GLN A 140 11.60 -7.63 11.38
N ALA A 141 12.18 -6.43 11.46
CA ALA A 141 13.50 -6.22 12.04
C ALA A 141 13.52 -6.58 13.53
N VAL A 142 12.52 -6.12 14.29
CA VAL A 142 12.34 -6.47 15.70
C VAL A 142 12.21 -7.98 15.88
N HIS A 143 11.32 -8.62 15.11
CA HIS A 143 11.13 -10.06 15.20
C HIS A 143 12.43 -10.85 14.94
N ARG A 144 13.20 -10.44 13.93
CA ARG A 144 14.51 -11.06 13.66
C ARG A 144 15.52 -10.83 14.77
N ALA A 145 15.55 -9.64 15.37
CA ALA A 145 16.45 -9.32 16.48
C ALA A 145 16.08 -10.14 17.74
N TYR A 146 14.80 -10.26 18.05
CA TYR A 146 14.29 -11.10 19.14
C TYR A 146 14.74 -12.56 19.00
N LEU A 147 14.56 -13.15 17.80
CA LEU A 147 14.97 -14.54 17.57
C LEU A 147 16.49 -14.74 17.73
N ARG A 148 17.31 -13.73 17.43
CA ARG A 148 18.75 -13.78 17.67
C ARG A 148 19.07 -13.69 19.16
N ALA A 149 18.41 -12.82 19.91
CA ALA A 149 18.57 -12.70 21.37
C ALA A 149 18.20 -14.01 22.08
N GLU A 150 17.05 -14.59 21.73
CA GLU A 150 16.59 -15.90 22.21
C GLU A 150 17.58 -17.03 21.89
N ALA A 151 18.12 -17.04 20.67
CA ALA A 151 19.11 -18.03 20.28
C ALA A 151 20.43 -17.86 21.03
N ALA A 152 20.85 -16.63 21.30
CA ALA A 152 22.05 -16.33 22.07
C ALA A 152 21.92 -16.81 23.52
N ASP A 153 20.73 -16.70 24.10
CA ASP A 153 20.41 -17.21 25.44
C ASP A 153 20.50 -18.75 25.50
N LYS A 154 19.86 -19.43 24.55
CA LYS A 154 19.84 -20.91 24.47
C LYS A 154 21.21 -21.53 24.21
N ARG A 155 22.07 -20.86 23.44
CA ARG A 155 23.40 -21.38 23.07
C ARG A 155 24.47 -21.22 24.16
N ARG A 156 24.13 -20.62 25.32
CA ARG A 156 25.12 -20.22 26.34
C ARG A 156 26.27 -19.44 25.71
N THR A 157 25.93 -18.50 24.82
CA THR A 157 26.89 -17.58 24.23
C THR A 157 27.61 -16.83 25.36
N ASP A 158 28.82 -16.32 25.11
CA ASP A 158 29.50 -15.53 26.12
C ASP A 158 28.67 -14.31 26.53
N LYS A 159 28.96 -13.77 27.73
CA LYS A 159 28.20 -12.63 28.28
C LYS A 159 28.11 -11.47 27.29
N LYS A 160 29.16 -11.27 26.50
CA LYS A 160 29.24 -10.23 25.46
C LYS A 160 28.23 -10.48 24.33
N GLY A 161 28.21 -11.67 23.73
CA GLY A 161 27.27 -12.00 22.66
C GLY A 161 25.81 -11.98 23.10
N HIS A 162 25.53 -12.33 24.37
CA HIS A 162 24.20 -12.15 24.96
C HIS A 162 23.82 -10.67 25.06
N THR A 163 24.68 -9.83 25.64
CA THR A 163 24.42 -8.39 25.76
C THR A 163 24.22 -7.74 24.38
N GLU A 164 25.06 -8.06 23.39
CA GLU A 164 24.96 -7.48 22.05
C GLU A 164 23.64 -7.80 21.35
N ALA A 165 23.17 -9.05 21.45
CA ALA A 165 21.91 -9.46 20.82
C ALA A 165 20.68 -8.80 21.46
N TRP A 166 20.68 -8.67 22.79
CA TRP A 166 19.63 -7.94 23.51
C TRP A 166 19.67 -6.44 23.25
N THR A 167 20.86 -5.83 23.13
CA THR A 167 20.98 -4.43 22.73
C THR A 167 20.42 -4.17 21.32
N ASP A 168 20.72 -5.03 20.33
CA ASP A 168 20.11 -4.90 18.99
C ASP A 168 18.58 -5.06 19.07
N TYR A 169 18.07 -6.01 19.84
CA TYR A 169 16.63 -6.16 20.05
C TYR A 169 15.98 -4.89 20.60
N THR A 170 16.49 -4.34 21.70
CA THR A 170 15.98 -3.10 22.30
C THR A 170 16.06 -1.93 21.32
N GLN A 171 17.17 -1.78 20.59
CA GLN A 171 17.28 -0.72 19.57
C GLN A 171 16.19 -0.84 18.49
N ARG A 172 15.93 -2.05 17.96
CA ARG A 172 14.86 -2.23 16.97
C ARG A 172 13.48 -1.94 17.55
N LEU A 173 13.29 -2.26 18.83
CA LEU A 173 12.04 -2.01 19.53
C LEU A 173 11.77 -0.51 19.66
N GLU A 174 12.77 0.28 20.04
CA GLU A 174 12.72 1.75 20.06
C GLU A 174 12.44 2.34 18.67
N GLU A 175 13.13 1.83 17.65
CA GLU A 175 12.91 2.25 16.26
C GLU A 175 11.47 1.99 15.79
N LEU A 176 10.86 0.87 16.19
CA LEU A 176 9.47 0.55 15.88
C LEU A 176 8.50 1.44 16.66
N ALA A 177 8.72 1.64 17.97
CA ALA A 177 7.89 2.48 18.81
C ALA A 177 7.84 3.93 18.32
N TYR A 178 9.00 4.51 17.99
CA TYR A 178 9.07 5.85 17.39
C TYR A 178 8.24 5.96 16.10
N HIS A 179 8.24 4.89 15.28
CA HIS A 179 7.45 4.86 14.05
C HIS A 179 5.95 4.72 14.32
N ILE A 180 5.55 3.92 15.31
CA ILE A 180 4.15 3.81 15.77
C ILE A 180 3.63 5.16 16.24
N GLU A 181 4.41 5.91 17.02
CA GLU A 181 4.05 7.27 17.43
C GLU A 181 3.92 8.23 16.24
N GLY A 182 4.77 8.06 15.22
CA GLY A 182 4.64 8.76 13.94
C GLY A 182 3.32 8.47 13.23
N MET A 183 2.93 7.19 13.17
CA MET A 183 1.64 6.76 12.62
C MET A 183 0.46 7.30 13.44
N ALA A 184 0.53 7.27 14.77
CA ALA A 184 -0.51 7.79 15.64
C ALA A 184 -0.68 9.31 15.48
N ARG A 185 0.42 10.08 15.40
CA ARG A 185 0.39 11.52 15.10
C ARG A 185 -0.19 11.84 13.72
N ALA A 186 -0.02 10.93 12.76
CA ALA A 186 -0.64 11.02 11.44
C ALA A 186 -2.13 10.60 11.43
N GLY A 187 -2.72 10.26 12.58
CA GLY A 187 -4.11 9.85 12.72
C GLY A 187 -4.40 8.43 12.18
N LEU A 188 -3.37 7.61 11.98
CA LEU A 188 -3.53 6.26 11.44
C LEU A 188 -3.93 5.26 12.51
N GLN A 189 -4.72 4.28 12.11
CA GLN A 189 -4.93 3.07 12.89
C GLN A 189 -3.66 2.23 12.85
N ILE A 190 -3.08 1.96 14.02
CA ILE A 190 -1.89 1.13 14.15
C ILE A 190 -2.29 -0.32 13.89
N PRO A 191 -1.62 -1.03 12.96
CA PRO A 191 -1.86 -2.46 12.78
C PRO A 191 -1.62 -3.23 14.06
N GLU A 192 -2.36 -4.33 14.24
CA GLU A 192 -2.27 -5.17 15.43
C GLU A 192 -0.83 -5.64 15.69
N LEU A 193 -0.38 -5.41 16.92
CA LEU A 193 0.91 -5.86 17.41
C LEU A 193 0.75 -7.16 18.21
N ARG A 194 1.81 -7.97 18.23
CA ARG A 194 1.83 -9.18 19.07
C ARG A 194 1.83 -8.76 20.56
N PRO A 195 1.11 -9.46 21.45
CA PRO A 195 1.04 -9.10 22.87
C PRO A 195 2.40 -9.01 23.57
N ASP A 196 3.32 -9.93 23.30
CA ASP A 196 4.67 -9.93 23.87
C ASP A 196 5.45 -8.66 23.50
N LEU A 197 5.27 -8.17 22.28
CA LEU A 197 5.89 -6.94 21.82
C LEU A 197 5.33 -5.70 22.55
N ILE A 198 4.02 -5.68 22.82
CA ILE A 198 3.36 -4.62 23.57
C ILE A 198 3.89 -4.62 25.01
N GLU A 199 3.96 -5.79 25.63
CA GLU A 199 4.50 -5.97 26.99
C GLU A 199 5.95 -5.50 27.07
N ASP A 200 6.80 -5.86 26.10
CA ASP A 200 8.19 -5.43 26.07
C ASP A 200 8.33 -3.92 25.90
N MET A 201 7.54 -3.30 25.00
CA MET A 201 7.55 -1.84 24.82
C MET A 201 7.12 -1.09 26.09
N GLN A 202 6.08 -1.60 26.77
CA GLN A 202 5.57 -1.01 28.01
C GLN A 202 6.53 -1.24 29.18
N GLY A 203 7.08 -2.45 29.31
CA GLY A 203 8.00 -2.81 30.39
C GLY A 203 9.34 -2.07 30.32
N LEU A 204 9.73 -1.64 29.12
CA LEU A 204 10.95 -0.85 28.88
C LEU A 204 10.70 0.67 28.82
N ASP A 205 9.46 1.13 29.03
CA ASP A 205 9.08 2.56 28.98
C ASP A 205 9.52 3.26 27.67
N ILE A 206 9.40 2.55 26.55
CA ILE A 206 9.87 3.02 25.24
C ILE A 206 8.87 3.98 24.58
N LEU A 207 7.59 3.92 24.98
CA LEU A 207 6.51 4.70 24.39
C LEU A 207 6.24 5.95 25.22
N THR A 208 6.18 7.10 24.55
CA THR A 208 5.80 8.38 25.15
C THR A 208 4.34 8.36 25.61
N ASP A 209 3.47 7.72 24.84
CA ASP A 209 2.06 7.48 25.17
C ASP A 209 1.74 5.99 25.03
N PRO A 210 1.74 5.21 26.14
CA PRO A 210 1.43 3.79 26.10
C PRO A 210 0.00 3.47 25.65
N THR A 211 -0.91 4.46 25.64
CA THR A 211 -2.31 4.24 25.24
C THR A 211 -2.49 4.14 23.74
N ILE A 212 -1.49 4.49 22.92
CA ILE A 212 -1.56 4.39 21.45
C ILE A 212 -1.56 2.94 20.96
N ILE A 213 -1.13 1.99 21.81
CA ILE A 213 -1.21 0.56 21.54
C ILE A 213 -2.12 -0.09 22.59
N HIS A 214 -3.07 -0.88 22.12
CA HIS A 214 -3.94 -1.65 22.99
C HIS A 214 -3.62 -3.14 22.84
N PRO A 215 -3.28 -3.85 23.93
CA PRO A 215 -3.34 -5.30 23.89
C PRO A 215 -4.78 -5.69 23.60
N ARG A 216 -5.01 -6.54 22.60
CA ARG A 216 -6.36 -7.04 22.37
C ARG A 216 -6.86 -7.70 23.65
N GLY A 217 -8.06 -7.30 24.09
CA GLY A 217 -8.87 -8.14 24.95
C GLY A 217 -9.07 -9.47 24.23
N THR A 218 -8.77 -10.56 24.93
CA THR A 218 -9.15 -11.91 24.52
C THR A 218 -10.66 -11.95 24.28
N GLU A 219 -11.08 -12.07 23.03
CA GLU A 219 -12.39 -12.69 22.72
C GLU A 219 -12.29 -14.21 22.86
#